data_AF-A0A413Q6B6-F1
#
_entry.id   AF-A0A413Q6B6-F1
#
_cell.length_a   1.000
_cell.length_b   1.000
_cell.length_c   1.000
_cell.angle_alpha   90.00
_cell.angle_beta   90.00
_cell.angle_gamma   90.00
#
_symmetry.space_group_name_H-M   'P 1'
#
loop_
_entity.id
_entity.type
_entity.pdbx_description
1 polymer ?
#
loop_
_entity_poly.entity_id
_entity_poly.type
_entity_poly.pdbx_seq_one_letter_code
_entity_poly.pdbx_strand_id
1 'polypeptide(L)'
;MIVYELIPKLIRAALNNDKKAVESISLMIGRKIKKEYPQIASEIMQITANSSVGADTLRTLDLTPAPVDRETRSQLVKVEEPIMVEEPILSPEVWHQLKDFLLERELLERFLEEDIVPPNSILLSGKPG
;
A
#
# COMPACT_ATOMS: atom_id res chain seq x y z
N MET A 1 -8.46 -5.14 -31.24
CA MET A 1 -9.31 -5.29 -30.04
C MET A 1 -9.18 -4.01 -29.22
N ILE A 2 -10.25 -3.26 -29.09
CA ILE A 2 -10.24 -1.89 -28.52
C ILE A 2 -10.33 -2.00 -26.99
N VAL A 3 -9.69 -1.10 -26.23
CA VAL A 3 -9.71 -1.13 -24.74
C VAL A 3 -11.14 -1.15 -24.20
N TYR A 4 -12.08 -0.45 -24.87
CA TYR A 4 -13.50 -0.42 -24.51
C TYR A 4 -14.17 -1.80 -24.52
N GLU A 5 -13.70 -2.77 -25.30
CA GLU A 5 -14.26 -4.14 -25.34
C GLU A 5 -13.86 -4.97 -24.10
N LEU A 6 -12.84 -4.52 -23.36
CA LEU A 6 -12.34 -5.19 -22.16
C LEU A 6 -13.09 -4.76 -20.90
N ILE A 7 -13.69 -3.57 -20.90
CA ILE A 7 -14.42 -3.02 -19.74
C ILE A 7 -15.63 -3.90 -19.36
N PRO A 8 -16.53 -4.29 -20.27
CA PRO A 8 -17.66 -5.17 -19.92
C PRO A 8 -17.22 -6.56 -19.46
N LYS A 9 -16.10 -7.06 -19.98
CA LYS A 9 -15.53 -8.36 -19.58
C LYS A 9 -14.94 -8.30 -18.17
N LEU A 10 -14.28 -7.19 -17.82
CA LEU A 10 -13.76 -6.94 -16.49
C LEU A 10 -14.90 -6.89 -15.46
N ILE A 11 -15.96 -6.12 -15.75
CA ILE A 11 -17.13 -6.01 -14.87
C ILE A 11 -17.78 -7.38 -14.66
N ARG A 12 -17.94 -8.17 -15.73
CA ARG A 12 -18.50 -9.51 -15.64
C ARG A 12 -17.63 -10.46 -14.81
N ALA A 13 -16.31 -10.42 -15.00
CA ALA A 13 -15.37 -11.22 -14.22
C ALA A 13 -15.40 -10.85 -12.73
N ALA A 14 -15.48 -9.55 -12.42
CA ALA A 14 -15.58 -9.05 -11.06
C ALA A 14 -16.89 -9.48 -10.38
N LEU A 15 -18.03 -9.36 -11.06
CA LEU A 15 -19.32 -9.81 -10.54
C LEU A 15 -19.40 -11.33 -10.34
N ASN A 16 -18.68 -12.10 -11.16
CA ASN A 16 -18.57 -13.55 -11.02
C ASN A 16 -17.51 -14.00 -10.00
N ASN A 17 -16.87 -13.06 -9.29
CA ASN A 17 -15.81 -13.30 -8.32
C ASN A 17 -14.60 -14.09 -8.87
N ASP A 18 -14.37 -14.01 -10.19
CA ASP A 18 -13.25 -14.67 -10.86
C ASP A 18 -12.00 -13.79 -10.82
N LYS A 19 -11.28 -13.88 -9.69
CA LYS A 19 -10.09 -13.06 -9.43
C LYS A 19 -9.01 -13.20 -10.50
N LYS A 20 -8.80 -14.41 -11.04
CA LYS A 20 -7.79 -14.67 -12.08
C LYS A 20 -8.16 -14.00 -13.41
N ALA A 21 -9.44 -14.02 -13.76
CA ALA A 21 -9.93 -13.32 -14.94
C ALA A 21 -9.85 -11.80 -14.77
N VAL A 22 -10.17 -11.27 -13.59
CA VAL A 22 -10.03 -9.84 -13.28
C VAL A 22 -8.58 -9.38 -13.43
N GLU A 23 -7.62 -10.10 -12.84
CA GLU A 23 -6.19 -9.80 -12.96
C GLU A 23 -5.72 -9.80 -14.42
N SER A 24 -6.06 -10.85 -15.16
CA SER A 24 -5.65 -10.99 -16.56
C SER A 24 -6.21 -9.87 -17.44
N ILE A 25 -7.48 -9.49 -17.24
CA ILE A 25 -8.12 -8.42 -18.01
C ILE A 25 -7.53 -7.05 -17.63
N SER A 26 -7.32 -6.78 -16.34
CA SER A 26 -6.67 -5.56 -15.86
C SER A 26 -5.27 -5.40 -16.44
N LEU A 27 -4.46 -6.46 -16.45
CA LEU A 27 -3.12 -6.43 -17.02
C LEU A 27 -3.13 -6.14 -18.54
N MET A 28 -4.11 -6.70 -19.27
CA MET A 28 -4.28 -6.41 -20.70
C MET A 28 -4.69 -4.96 -20.97
N ILE A 29 -5.52 -4.37 -20.11
CA ILE A 29 -5.90 -2.95 -20.19
C ILE A 29 -4.65 -2.09 -19.95
N GLY A 30 -3.92 -2.33 -18.86
CA GLY A 30 -2.69 -1.60 -18.51
C GLY A 30 -1.66 -1.62 -19.64
N ARG A 31 -1.41 -2.78 -20.25
CA ARG A 31 -0.48 -2.92 -21.39
C ARG A 31 -0.90 -2.12 -22.62
N LYS A 32 -2.20 -2.00 -22.88
CA LYS A 32 -2.71 -1.25 -24.05
C LYS A 32 -2.68 0.25 -23.85
N ILE A 33 -3.04 0.73 -22.67
CA ILE A 33 -3.06 2.16 -22.38
C ILE A 33 -1.67 2.71 -22.06
N LYS A 34 -0.65 1.87 -21.82
CA LYS A 34 0.72 2.27 -21.48
C LYS A 34 1.34 3.31 -22.43
N LYS A 35 1.01 3.27 -23.72
CA LYS A 35 1.52 4.21 -24.73
C LYS A 35 0.84 5.59 -24.69
N GLU A 36 -0.43 5.64 -24.28
CA GLU A 36 -1.25 6.86 -24.30
C GLU A 36 -1.34 7.50 -22.90
N TYR A 37 -1.40 6.66 -21.86
CA TYR A 37 -1.57 7.03 -20.46
C TYR A 37 -0.64 6.19 -19.56
N PRO A 38 0.68 6.50 -19.54
CA PRO A 38 1.66 5.72 -18.78
C PRO A 38 1.41 5.74 -17.26
N GLN A 39 0.89 6.84 -16.73
CA GLN A 39 0.53 6.97 -15.30
C GLN A 39 -0.57 5.99 -14.88
N ILE A 40 -1.66 5.90 -15.65
CA ILE A 40 -2.79 5.00 -15.39
C ILE A 40 -2.36 3.55 -15.59
N ALA A 41 -1.51 3.27 -16.58
CA ALA A 41 -0.96 1.93 -16.78
C ALA A 41 -0.12 1.47 -15.58
N SER A 42 0.67 2.37 -14.99
CA SER A 42 1.48 2.07 -13.81
C SER A 42 0.60 1.74 -12.61
N GLU A 43 -0.46 2.51 -12.38
CA GLU A 43 -1.42 2.29 -11.30
C GLU A 43 -2.13 0.93 -11.43
N ILE A 44 -2.61 0.59 -12.64
CA ILE A 44 -3.22 -0.73 -12.90
C ILE A 44 -2.22 -1.87 -12.67
N MET A 45 -0.97 -1.71 -13.10
CA MET A 45 0.06 -2.71 -12.89
C MET A 45 0.42 -2.88 -11.42
N GLN A 46 0.44 -1.80 -10.63
CA GLN A 46 0.63 -1.90 -9.18
C GLN A 46 -0.53 -2.65 -8.51
N ILE A 47 -1.77 -2.27 -8.79
CA ILE A 47 -2.97 -2.94 -8.24
C ILE A 47 -2.97 -4.44 -8.57
N THR A 48 -2.61 -4.80 -9.80
CA THR A 48 -2.61 -6.19 -10.28
C THR A 48 -1.38 -6.97 -9.82
N ALA A 49 -0.22 -6.33 -9.62
CA ALA A 49 0.95 -6.98 -9.06
C ALA A 49 0.73 -7.33 -7.58
N ASN A 50 0.11 -6.42 -6.84
CA ASN A 50 -0.14 -6.54 -5.40
C ASN A 50 -1.18 -7.61 -5.03
N SER A 51 -1.97 -8.13 -5.99
CA SER A 51 -2.91 -9.22 -5.73
C SER A 51 -2.26 -10.60 -5.68
N SER A 52 -1.02 -10.74 -6.19
CA SER A 52 -0.27 -12.00 -6.24
C SER A 52 0.83 -12.13 -5.19
N VAL A 53 1.24 -11.02 -4.56
CA VAL A 53 2.35 -11.02 -3.60
C VAL A 53 1.81 -11.22 -2.20
N GLY A 54 2.39 -12.20 -1.51
CA GLY A 54 1.96 -12.65 -0.18
C GLY A 54 1.91 -11.53 0.85
N ALA A 55 1.19 -11.81 1.94
CA ALA A 55 0.79 -10.91 3.02
C ALA A 55 1.87 -9.97 3.61
N ASP A 56 3.15 -10.21 3.37
CA ASP A 56 4.25 -9.40 3.91
C ASP A 56 4.50 -8.09 3.13
N THR A 57 4.27 -8.03 1.81
CA THR A 57 4.36 -6.76 1.05
C THR A 57 3.07 -5.93 1.12
N LEU A 58 1.97 -6.52 1.58
CA LEU A 58 0.69 -5.81 1.79
C LEU A 58 0.69 -4.98 3.07
N ARG A 59 1.61 -5.24 4.00
CA ARG A 59 1.81 -4.44 5.23
C ARG A 59 2.44 -3.08 4.95
N THR A 60 3.20 -2.94 3.87
CA THR A 60 3.83 -1.68 3.47
C THR A 60 2.92 -0.79 2.62
N LEU A 61 1.74 -1.29 2.23
CA LEU A 61 0.81 -0.63 1.30
C LEU A 61 -0.62 -0.50 1.85
N ASP A 62 -0.85 -0.71 3.15
CA ASP A 62 -2.18 -0.65 3.79
C ASP A 62 -3.27 -1.54 3.16
N LEU A 63 -2.89 -2.65 2.52
CA LEU A 63 -3.80 -3.53 1.76
C LEU A 63 -3.96 -4.92 2.38
N THR A 64 -3.77 -5.06 3.69
CA THR A 64 -4.29 -6.23 4.40
C THR A 64 -5.79 -6.02 4.67
N PRO A 65 -6.67 -7.02 4.52
CA PRO A 65 -8.02 -6.90 5.07
C PRO A 65 -7.83 -6.62 6.56
N ALA A 66 -8.35 -5.48 7.02
CA ALA A 66 -8.27 -5.06 8.40
C ALA A 66 -8.57 -6.27 9.31
N PRO A 67 -7.78 -6.53 10.35
CA PRO A 67 -8.01 -7.62 11.27
C PRO A 67 -9.49 -7.63 11.65
N VAL A 68 -10.20 -8.71 11.41
CA VAL A 68 -11.62 -8.80 11.74
C VAL A 68 -11.81 -9.60 13.01
N ASP A 69 -12.75 -9.17 13.82
CA ASP A 69 -13.20 -9.93 14.98
C ASP A 69 -13.76 -11.29 14.53
N ARG A 70 -13.37 -12.36 15.22
CA ARG A 70 -13.63 -13.73 14.78
C ARG A 70 -15.11 -14.14 14.90
N GLU A 71 -15.87 -13.49 15.79
CA GLU A 71 -17.29 -13.80 16.02
C GLU A 71 -18.20 -12.87 15.22
N THR A 72 -17.90 -11.57 15.22
CA THR A 72 -18.77 -10.54 14.64
C THR A 72 -18.40 -10.16 13.21
N ARG A 73 -17.23 -10.60 12.72
CA ARG A 73 -16.62 -10.17 11.45
C ARG A 73 -16.45 -8.65 11.35
N SER A 74 -16.50 -7.93 12.47
CA SER A 74 -16.32 -6.48 12.51
C SER A 74 -14.85 -6.16 12.28
N GLN A 75 -14.57 -5.12 11.49
CA GLN A 75 -13.20 -4.61 11.32
C GLN A 75 -12.69 -4.07 12.66
N LEU A 76 -11.57 -4.60 13.14
CA LEU A 76 -10.88 -4.14 14.35
C LEU A 76 -10.03 -2.90 14.10
N VAL A 77 -9.76 -2.58 12.83
CA VAL A 77 -8.95 -1.43 12.42
C VAL A 77 -9.80 -0.54 11.54
N LYS A 78 -9.93 0.72 11.94
CA LYS A 78 -10.51 1.78 11.13
C LYS A 78 -9.36 2.54 10.48
N VAL A 79 -9.15 2.32 9.18
CA VAL A 79 -8.15 3.07 8.41
C VAL A 79 -8.81 4.39 8.00
N GLU A 80 -8.38 5.48 8.61
CA GLU A 80 -8.76 6.83 8.22
C GLU A 80 -7.52 7.51 7.65
N GLU A 81 -7.59 7.96 6.39
CA GLU A 81 -6.57 8.83 5.81
C GLU A 81 -6.96 10.29 6.08
N PRO A 82 -6.31 10.97 7.04
CA PRO A 82 -6.63 12.36 7.33
C PRO A 82 -6.20 13.26 6.16
N ILE A 83 -7.13 14.07 5.66
CA ILE A 83 -6.86 15.07 4.59
C ILE A 83 -5.86 16.14 5.06
N MET A 84 -5.78 16.36 6.39
CA MET A 84 -4.92 17.36 7.02
C MET A 84 -4.28 16.77 8.26
N VAL A 85 -2.95 16.80 8.33
CA VAL A 85 -2.16 16.35 9.49
C VAL A 85 -1.49 17.58 10.08
N GLU A 86 -1.85 17.94 11.31
CA GLU A 86 -1.16 18.99 12.04
C GLU A 86 0.23 18.50 12.47
N GLU A 87 1.24 19.36 12.38
CA GLU A 87 2.58 19.01 12.85
C GLU A 87 2.57 18.84 14.38
N PRO A 88 3.16 17.76 14.90
CA PRO A 88 3.18 17.52 16.33
C PRO A 88 4.12 18.52 17.02
N ILE A 89 3.69 19.03 18.17
CA ILE A 89 4.51 19.94 18.99
C ILE A 89 5.53 19.08 19.75
N LEU A 90 6.73 18.96 19.19
CA LEU A 90 7.83 18.19 19.76
C LEU A 90 8.99 19.11 20.16
N SER A 91 9.74 18.71 21.19
CA SER A 91 11.00 19.39 21.49
C SER A 91 12.00 19.18 20.34
N PRO A 92 12.96 20.09 20.13
CA PRO A 92 13.92 19.97 19.03
C PRO A 92 14.71 18.66 19.06
N GLU A 93 14.98 18.14 20.25
CA GLU A 93 15.70 16.88 20.45
C GLU A 93 14.87 15.66 20.01
N VAL A 94 13.60 15.60 20.41
CA VAL A 94 12.68 14.52 20.00
C VAL A 94 12.41 14.59 18.49
N TRP A 95 12.32 15.81 17.95
CA TRP A 95 12.16 16.02 16.51
C TRP A 95 13.34 15.47 15.71
N HIS A 96 14.57 15.67 16.20
CA HIS A 96 15.77 15.13 15.55
C HIS A 96 15.77 13.60 15.57
N GLN A 97 15.50 12.98 16.71
CA GLN A 97 15.43 11.52 16.83
C GLN A 97 14.36 10.91 15.92
N LEU A 98 13.20 11.54 15.82
CA LEU A 98 12.13 11.11 14.92
C LEU A 98 12.56 11.19 13.45
N LYS A 99 13.18 12.30 13.05
CA LYS A 99 13.67 12.49 11.68
C LYS A 99 14.77 11.51 11.30
N ASP A 100 15.71 11.26 12.21
CA ASP A 100 16.79 10.32 11.97
C ASP A 100 16.23 8.92 11.75
N PHE A 101 15.28 8.48 12.58
CA PHE A 101 14.58 7.22 12.40
C PHE A 101 13.86 7.13 11.04
N LEU A 102 13.17 8.20 10.61
CA LEU A 102 12.49 8.23 9.32
C LEU A 102 13.48 8.15 8.15
N LEU A 103 14.58 8.90 8.21
CA LEU A 103 15.63 8.86 7.19
C LEU A 103 16.29 7.48 7.11
N GLU A 104 16.52 6.83 8.25
CA GLU A 104 17.05 5.47 8.31
C GLU A 104 16.12 4.44 7.65
N ARG A 105 14.80 4.65 7.74
CA ARG A 105 13.80 3.81 7.06
C ARG A 105 13.75 4.05 5.55
N GLU A 106 13.92 5.29 5.10
CA GLU A 106 14.01 5.58 3.66
C GLU A 106 15.27 4.98 3.02
N LEU A 107 16.38 4.92 3.77
CA LEU A 107 17.68 4.42 3.31
C LEU A 107 17.89 2.92 3.57
N LEU A 108 16.83 2.17 3.88
CA LEU A 108 16.89 0.77 4.30
C LEU A 108 17.64 -0.12 3.31
N GLU A 109 17.48 0.10 2.01
CA GLU A 109 18.19 -0.66 0.97
C GLU A 109 19.71 -0.52 1.09
N ARG A 110 20.22 0.69 1.32
CA ARG A 110 21.66 0.94 1.48
C ARG A 110 22.22 0.34 2.76
N PHE A 111 21.44 0.33 3.84
CA PHE A 111 21.87 -0.30 5.08
C PHE A 111 21.97 -1.82 4.93
N LEU A 112 21.03 -2.45 4.22
CA LEU A 112 21.08 -3.89 3.95
C LEU A 112 22.26 -4.27 3.04
N GLU A 113 22.65 -3.42 2.09
CA GLU A 113 23.84 -3.63 1.24
C GLU A 113 25.13 -3.70 2.08
N GLU A 114 25.21 -2.92 3.15
CA GLU A 114 26.35 -2.88 4.07
C GLU A 114 26.19 -3.85 5.27
N ASP A 115 25.22 -4.77 5.23
CA ASP A 115 24.88 -5.73 6.30
C ASP A 115 24.52 -5.07 7.65
N ILE A 116 23.99 -3.85 7.59
CA ILE A 116 23.50 -3.08 8.74
C ILE A 116 21.98 -3.23 8.82
N VAL A 117 21.47 -3.61 10.00
CA VAL A 117 20.02 -3.71 10.26
C VAL A 117 19.57 -2.48 11.04
N PRO A 118 18.85 -1.51 10.42
CA PRO A 118 18.40 -0.33 11.13
C PRO A 118 17.18 -0.65 12.02
N PRO A 119 16.92 0.15 13.06
CA PRO A 119 15.81 -0.05 13.99
C PRO A 119 14.46 -0.07 13.27
N ASN A 120 13.57 -0.99 13.66
CA ASN A 120 12.26 -1.19 13.02
C ASN A 120 11.06 -0.72 13.83
N SER A 121 11.29 -0.20 15.03
CA SER A 121 10.25 0.28 15.92
C SER A 121 10.71 1.49 16.71
N ILE A 122 9.80 2.45 16.90
CA ILE A 122 9.98 3.57 17.83
C ILE A 122 8.90 3.46 18.91
N LEU A 123 9.29 3.64 20.17
CA LEU A 123 8.35 3.68 21.30
C LEU A 123 8.15 5.12 21.75
N LEU A 124 6.96 5.65 21.52
CA LEU A 124 6.56 6.97 22.00
C LEU A 124 6.00 6.84 23.42
N SER A 125 6.55 7.59 24.37
CA SER A 125 6.07 7.62 25.75
C SER A 125 6.10 9.04 26.31
N GLY A 126 5.11 9.38 27.12
CA GLY A 126 4.94 10.72 27.65
C GLY A 126 3.80 10.79 28.66
N LYS A 127 3.68 11.93 29.34
CA LYS A 127 2.47 12.23 30.11
C LYS A 127 1.30 12.40 29.14
N PRO A 128 0.08 12.01 29.52
CA PRO A 128 -1.09 12.28 28.70
C PRO A 128 -1.26 13.80 28.52
N GLY A 129 -1.41 14.23 27.26
CA GLY A 129 -1.47 15.63 26.84
C GLY A 129 -0.38 15.94 25.83
#